data_AF-A0A6L8MPX7-F1
#
_entry.id   AF-A0A6L8MPX7-F1
#
_cell.length_a   1.000
_cell.length_b   1.000
_cell.length_c   1.000
_cell.angle_alpha   90.00
_cell.angle_beta   90.00
_cell.angle_gamma   90.00
#
_symmetry.space_group_name_H-M   'P 1'
#
loop_
_entity.id
_entity.type
_entity.pdbx_description
1 polymer ?
#
loop_
_entity_poly.entity_id
_entity_poly.type
_entity_poly.pdbx_seq_one_letter_code
_entity_poly.pdbx_strand_id
1 'polypeptide(L)'
;MIFRQLFDAASSTYTYLLGDGGEALLIDAVYEQVPRDLALLQELGLRLVATLDTHVHADHVTGAWRLRQRTGSRIAVSAAAGASEVDNALRHGDRIPFGGRHLTVRATPGHTSGCLTYVLDDDSLAFTGDSLLIRGCGRTDFQQGSPQRLFASVHEQILSLPDACLLYPGHDYRGITVTSVAEEKRYNPRLGGDVDVGDFTGHMNNLHLPHPKLMAIAVPANLRCGKPDGEAPTDLPTWAPLTLRFSGVWEIEPMALLEQQAQVQIVDVREAPEFIDQLGHLHGATLVPLSELTGRMDAFDKERPIVAVCRSGVRSAQASVLLSKAGFSKVANLAGGMLRWKLEGLPAESDSV
;
A
#
# COMPACT_ATOMS: atom_id res chain seq x y z
N MET A 1 -7.15 16.09 8.84
CA MET A 1 -6.38 15.36 7.81
C MET A 1 -5.42 14.35 8.42
N ILE A 2 -5.57 13.09 8.03
CA ILE A 2 -4.66 11.97 8.23
C ILE A 2 -3.72 11.89 7.01
N PHE A 3 -2.44 11.64 7.25
CA PHE A 3 -1.44 11.44 6.19
C PHE A 3 -0.57 10.22 6.49
N ARG A 4 -0.36 9.35 5.51
CA ARG A 4 0.62 8.25 5.56
C ARG A 4 1.38 8.16 4.25
N GLN A 5 2.69 7.99 4.36
CA GLN A 5 3.57 7.59 3.27
C GLN A 5 3.91 6.12 3.47
N LEU A 6 3.67 5.31 2.45
CA LEU A 6 3.97 3.89 2.39
C LEU A 6 5.04 3.67 1.34
N PHE A 7 5.87 2.64 1.52
CA PHE A 7 6.97 2.35 0.61
C PHE A 7 6.88 0.92 0.10
N ASP A 8 7.01 0.73 -1.21
CA ASP A 8 7.23 -0.57 -1.82
C ASP A 8 8.72 -0.77 -2.10
N ALA A 9 9.34 -1.76 -1.45
CA ALA A 9 10.78 -1.97 -1.57
C ALA A 9 11.21 -2.56 -2.93
N ALA A 10 10.30 -3.21 -3.67
CA ALA A 10 10.64 -3.85 -4.93
C ALA A 10 10.81 -2.83 -6.07
N SER A 11 9.94 -1.84 -6.11
CA SER A 11 9.92 -0.74 -7.09
C SER A 11 10.55 0.56 -6.58
N SER A 12 10.73 0.68 -5.25
CA SER A 12 11.09 1.92 -4.56
C SER A 12 10.02 3.02 -4.66
N THR A 13 8.76 2.62 -4.86
CA THR A 13 7.61 3.51 -4.99
C THR A 13 7.13 3.99 -3.63
N TYR A 14 6.81 5.28 -3.54
CA TYR A 14 6.00 5.82 -2.48
C TYR A 14 4.52 5.85 -2.86
N THR A 15 3.69 5.29 -2.00
CA THR A 15 2.22 5.40 -2.05
C THR A 15 1.76 6.34 -0.95
N TYR A 16 0.84 7.25 -1.23
CA TYR A 16 0.37 8.25 -0.26
C TYR A 16 -1.10 8.11 0.06
N LEU A 17 -1.43 7.90 1.33
CA LEU A 17 -2.80 7.92 1.84
C LEU A 17 -3.10 9.27 2.48
N LEU A 18 -4.12 9.96 1.97
CA LEU A 18 -4.68 11.17 2.55
C LEU A 18 -6.10 10.88 3.01
N GLY A 19 -6.43 11.20 4.26
CA GLY A 19 -7.76 10.98 4.84
C GLY A 19 -8.33 12.22 5.51
N ASP A 20 -9.60 12.49 5.33
CA ASP A 20 -10.32 13.55 6.04
C ASP A 20 -11.83 13.23 6.08
N GLY A 21 -12.51 13.53 7.19
CA GLY A 21 -13.96 13.29 7.31
C GLY A 21 -14.41 11.84 7.09
N GLY A 22 -13.54 10.85 7.28
CA GLY A 22 -13.82 9.44 6.99
C GLY A 22 -13.66 9.03 5.52
N GLU A 23 -13.31 9.96 4.63
CA GLU A 23 -12.98 9.72 3.23
C GLU A 23 -11.47 9.71 3.02
N ALA A 24 -11.00 9.01 1.98
CA ALA A 24 -9.58 8.97 1.66
C ALA A 24 -9.27 8.91 0.17
N LEU A 25 -8.11 9.46 -0.19
CA LEU A 25 -7.45 9.29 -1.48
C LEU A 25 -6.18 8.46 -1.30
N LEU A 26 -5.84 7.65 -2.29
CA LEU A 26 -4.58 6.90 -2.34
C LEU A 26 -3.85 7.21 -3.65
N ILE A 27 -2.64 7.76 -3.54
CA ILE A 27 -1.83 8.18 -4.69
C ILE A 27 -0.76 7.12 -4.97
N ASP A 28 -0.60 6.73 -6.23
CA ASP A 28 0.42 5.78 -6.74
C ASP A 28 0.42 4.46 -5.97
N ALA A 29 -0.74 3.80 -5.93
CA ALA A 29 -0.91 2.50 -5.26
C ALA A 29 -0.23 1.39 -6.06
N VAL A 30 0.46 0.47 -5.38
CA VAL A 30 1.17 -0.66 -6.01
C VAL A 30 0.32 -1.93 -5.97
N TYR A 31 0.25 -2.67 -7.08
CA TYR A 31 -0.63 -3.84 -7.25
C TYR A 31 -0.46 -4.92 -6.17
N GLU A 32 0.78 -5.25 -5.83
CA GLU A 32 1.16 -6.23 -4.81
C GLU A 32 0.86 -5.74 -3.39
N GLN A 33 0.75 -4.42 -3.19
CA GLN A 33 0.52 -3.80 -1.88
C GLN A 33 -0.97 -3.55 -1.58
N VAL A 34 -1.88 -3.87 -2.50
CA VAL A 34 -3.33 -3.69 -2.29
C VAL A 34 -3.84 -4.36 -0.99
N PRO A 35 -3.41 -5.58 -0.60
CA PRO A 35 -3.79 -6.15 0.69
C PRO A 35 -3.36 -5.28 1.89
N ARG A 36 -2.13 -4.74 1.86
CA ARG A 36 -1.59 -3.83 2.89
C ARG A 36 -2.41 -2.54 2.94
N ASP A 37 -2.69 -1.95 1.78
CA ASP A 37 -3.38 -0.66 1.70
C ASP A 37 -4.84 -0.76 2.16
N LEU A 38 -5.53 -1.84 1.82
CA LEU A 38 -6.87 -2.16 2.32
C LEU A 38 -6.90 -2.34 3.84
N ALA A 39 -5.92 -3.06 4.39
CA ALA A 39 -5.81 -3.26 5.84
C ALA A 39 -5.63 -1.92 6.57
N LEU A 40 -4.80 -1.02 6.04
CA LEU A 40 -4.59 0.31 6.61
C LEU A 40 -5.86 1.18 6.56
N LEU A 41 -6.57 1.17 5.43
CA LEU A 41 -7.85 1.88 5.29
C LEU A 41 -8.88 1.40 6.33
N GLN A 42 -8.99 0.09 6.52
CA GLN A 42 -9.88 -0.52 7.50
C GLN A 42 -9.51 -0.12 8.93
N GLU A 43 -8.23 -0.22 9.30
CA GLU A 43 -7.74 0.13 10.64
C GLU A 43 -7.93 1.62 10.98
N LEU A 44 -7.83 2.50 9.99
CA LEU A 44 -8.05 3.93 10.15
C LEU A 44 -9.52 4.34 10.02
N GLY A 45 -10.43 3.41 9.71
CA GLY A 45 -11.85 3.70 9.52
C GLY A 45 -12.13 4.63 8.33
N LEU A 46 -11.37 4.49 7.25
CA LEU A 46 -11.43 5.36 6.07
C LEU A 46 -12.09 4.64 4.89
N ARG A 47 -13.01 5.34 4.22
CA ARG A 47 -13.56 4.92 2.92
C ARG A 47 -12.73 5.52 1.79
N LEU A 48 -12.10 4.66 0.99
CA LEU A 48 -11.37 5.08 -0.20
C LEU A 48 -12.34 5.60 -1.28
N VAL A 49 -12.21 6.88 -1.65
CA VAL A 49 -13.08 7.51 -2.66
C VAL A 49 -12.48 7.42 -4.06
N ALA A 50 -11.15 7.57 -4.16
CA ALA A 50 -10.44 7.42 -5.42
C ALA A 50 -8.98 7.01 -5.24
N THR A 51 -8.46 6.27 -6.21
CA THR A 51 -7.02 6.09 -6.42
C THR A 51 -6.54 7.06 -7.51
N LEU A 52 -5.41 7.70 -7.28
CA LEU A 52 -4.83 8.68 -8.19
C LEU A 52 -3.47 8.18 -8.66
N ASP A 53 -3.30 7.94 -9.95
CA ASP A 53 -1.96 7.71 -10.51
C ASP A 53 -1.40 9.04 -11.03
N THR A 54 -0.19 9.39 -10.60
CA THR A 54 0.52 10.59 -11.08
C THR A 54 0.89 10.46 -12.56
N HIS A 55 1.15 9.24 -13.03
CA HIS A 55 1.42 8.91 -14.41
C HIS A 55 1.25 7.40 -14.66
N VAL A 56 1.41 6.97 -15.91
CA VAL A 56 1.50 5.53 -16.24
C VAL A 56 2.89 5.04 -15.82
N HIS A 57 2.97 4.29 -14.73
CA HIS A 57 4.25 3.80 -14.18
C HIS A 57 4.90 2.76 -15.09
N ALA A 58 6.24 2.68 -15.07
CA ALA A 58 7.04 1.74 -15.89
C ALA A 58 7.78 0.70 -15.07
N ASP A 59 7.73 0.82 -13.75
CA ASP A 59 8.50 0.06 -12.76
C ASP A 59 7.61 -0.83 -11.89
N HIS A 60 6.31 -0.55 -11.79
CA HIS A 60 5.32 -1.37 -11.10
C HIS A 60 3.96 -1.33 -11.80
N VAL A 61 3.09 -2.31 -11.50
CA VAL A 61 1.68 -2.27 -11.93
C VAL A 61 0.88 -1.49 -10.88
N THR A 62 0.01 -0.58 -11.30
CA THR A 62 -0.86 0.17 -10.38
C THR A 62 -1.89 -0.75 -9.72
N GLY A 63 -2.15 -0.53 -8.43
CA GLY A 63 -3.20 -1.21 -7.65
C GLY A 63 -4.60 -0.65 -7.89
N ALA A 64 -4.75 0.40 -8.70
CA ALA A 64 -6.01 1.13 -8.92
C ALA A 64 -7.20 0.23 -9.27
N TRP A 65 -7.06 -0.64 -10.28
CA TRP A 65 -8.15 -1.55 -10.69
C TRP A 65 -8.59 -2.48 -9.56
N ARG A 66 -7.64 -3.05 -8.81
CA ARG A 66 -7.94 -3.96 -7.71
C ARG A 66 -8.65 -3.25 -6.56
N LEU A 67 -8.17 -2.05 -6.20
CA LEU A 67 -8.79 -1.24 -5.15
C LEU A 67 -10.23 -0.86 -5.54
N ARG A 68 -10.48 -0.52 -6.80
CA ARG A 68 -11.85 -0.33 -7.32
C ARG A 68 -12.72 -1.57 -7.14
N GLN A 69 -12.23 -2.77 -7.51
CA GLN A 69 -13.00 -4.01 -7.32
C GLN A 69 -13.34 -4.28 -5.85
N ARG A 70 -12.43 -3.92 -4.94
CA ARG A 70 -12.55 -4.25 -3.51
C ARG A 70 -13.32 -3.21 -2.69
N THR A 71 -13.34 -1.96 -3.14
CA THR A 71 -13.87 -0.82 -2.35
C THR A 71 -14.93 0.00 -3.09
N GLY A 72 -15.02 -0.14 -4.41
CA GLY A 72 -15.82 0.75 -5.26
C GLY A 72 -15.18 2.13 -5.48
N SER A 73 -13.91 2.35 -5.10
CA SER A 73 -13.19 3.60 -5.34
C SER A 73 -13.09 3.91 -6.83
N ARG A 74 -13.10 5.21 -7.19
CA ARG A 74 -12.88 5.64 -8.59
C ARG A 74 -11.41 5.60 -8.96
N ILE A 75 -11.12 5.29 -10.21
CA ILE A 75 -9.77 5.38 -10.77
C ILE A 75 -9.60 6.72 -11.48
N ALA A 76 -8.63 7.51 -11.05
CA ALA A 76 -8.30 8.78 -11.68
C ALA A 76 -6.85 8.83 -12.14
N VAL A 77 -6.65 9.26 -13.38
CA VAL A 77 -5.36 9.44 -14.02
C VAL A 77 -5.50 10.53 -15.08
N SER A 78 -4.38 11.08 -15.54
CA SER A 78 -4.37 12.10 -16.59
C SER A 78 -5.14 11.71 -17.84
N ALA A 79 -5.96 12.62 -18.36
CA ALA A 79 -6.57 12.50 -19.68
C ALA A 79 -5.52 12.36 -20.79
N ALA A 80 -4.29 12.83 -20.58
CA ALA A 80 -3.17 12.71 -21.52
C ALA A 80 -2.38 11.40 -21.38
N ALA A 81 -2.74 10.52 -20.43
CA ALA A 81 -2.08 9.23 -20.23
C ALA A 81 -2.41 8.19 -21.32
N GLY A 82 -3.53 8.36 -22.04
CA GLY A 82 -4.00 7.38 -23.01
C GLY A 82 -4.46 6.05 -22.39
N ALA A 83 -4.76 6.03 -21.09
CA ALA A 83 -5.21 4.85 -20.38
C ALA A 83 -6.72 4.59 -20.60
N SER A 84 -7.11 3.33 -20.52
CA SER A 84 -8.48 2.83 -20.50
C SER A 84 -8.87 2.40 -19.07
N GLU A 85 -10.15 2.08 -18.82
CA GLU A 85 -10.68 1.73 -17.48
C GLU A 85 -10.72 2.90 -16.48
N VAL A 86 -10.50 4.13 -16.95
CA VAL A 86 -10.46 5.35 -16.15
C VAL A 86 -11.89 5.83 -15.83
N ASP A 87 -12.18 6.06 -14.55
CA ASP A 87 -13.46 6.65 -14.12
C ASP A 87 -13.44 8.18 -14.20
N ASN A 88 -12.28 8.78 -13.85
CA ASN A 88 -12.07 10.22 -13.84
C ASN A 88 -10.81 10.60 -14.64
N ALA A 89 -10.99 11.07 -15.88
CA ALA A 89 -9.88 11.55 -16.71
C ALA A 89 -9.49 13.00 -16.35
N LEU A 90 -8.38 13.15 -15.60
CA LEU A 90 -7.97 14.40 -14.97
C LEU A 90 -7.24 15.36 -15.93
N ARG A 91 -7.45 16.65 -15.75
CA ARG A 91 -6.80 17.76 -16.46
C ARG A 91 -6.25 18.78 -15.48
N HIS A 92 -5.36 19.64 -15.97
CA HIS A 92 -4.85 20.78 -15.21
C HIS A 92 -6.02 21.63 -14.67
N GLY A 93 -5.97 21.98 -13.38
CA GLY A 93 -6.98 22.78 -12.69
C GLY A 93 -8.13 21.98 -12.09
N ASP A 94 -8.27 20.69 -12.39
CA ASP A 94 -9.28 19.84 -11.76
C ASP A 94 -9.06 19.75 -10.25
N ARG A 95 -10.15 19.59 -9.48
CA ARG A 95 -10.13 19.44 -8.02
C ARG A 95 -10.72 18.10 -7.62
N ILE A 96 -10.04 17.38 -6.74
CA ILE A 96 -10.40 16.04 -6.28
C ILE A 96 -10.72 16.12 -4.78
N PRO A 97 -12.01 16.15 -4.40
CA PRO A 97 -12.41 16.28 -3.00
C PRO A 97 -12.27 14.97 -2.22
N PHE A 98 -12.03 15.11 -0.92
CA PHE A 98 -12.10 14.05 0.08
C PHE A 98 -12.38 14.67 1.46
N GLY A 99 -13.53 14.36 2.06
CA GLY A 99 -13.99 14.97 3.30
C GLY A 99 -14.13 16.49 3.14
N GLY A 100 -13.51 17.25 4.05
CA GLY A 100 -13.46 18.71 3.99
C GLY A 100 -12.28 19.27 3.18
N ARG A 101 -11.49 18.41 2.53
CA ARG A 101 -10.23 18.75 1.84
C ARG A 101 -10.30 18.44 0.35
N HIS A 102 -9.33 18.94 -0.41
CA HIS A 102 -9.16 18.54 -1.82
C HIS A 102 -7.72 18.61 -2.31
N LEU A 103 -7.44 17.89 -3.39
CA LEU A 103 -6.22 18.05 -4.19
C LEU A 103 -6.55 18.82 -5.48
N THR A 104 -5.69 19.76 -5.86
CA THR A 104 -5.73 20.45 -7.15
C THR A 104 -4.72 19.80 -8.09
N VAL A 105 -5.13 19.52 -9.32
CA VAL A 105 -4.31 18.88 -10.34
C VAL A 105 -3.48 19.93 -11.08
N ARG A 106 -2.16 19.77 -11.12
CA ARG A 106 -1.27 20.52 -12.02
C ARG A 106 -0.68 19.56 -13.04
N ALA A 107 -0.89 19.83 -14.33
CA ALA A 107 -0.22 19.07 -15.39
C ALA A 107 1.28 19.34 -15.37
N THR A 108 2.10 18.29 -15.25
CA THR A 108 3.57 18.39 -15.20
C THR A 108 4.24 17.41 -16.17
N PRO A 109 3.91 17.46 -17.48
CA PRO A 109 4.47 16.54 -18.45
C PRO A 109 5.99 16.72 -18.57
N GLY A 110 6.69 15.63 -18.84
CA GLY A 110 8.13 15.66 -19.05
C GLY A 110 8.79 14.31 -18.80
N HIS A 111 8.49 13.68 -17.66
CA HIS A 111 8.86 12.27 -17.45
C HIS A 111 8.04 11.37 -18.39
N THR A 112 6.73 11.56 -18.39
CA THR A 112 5.81 11.09 -19.44
C THR A 112 4.99 12.27 -19.96
N SER A 113 4.26 12.08 -21.07
CA SER A 113 3.28 13.09 -21.53
C SER A 113 2.06 13.24 -20.60
N GLY A 114 1.81 12.25 -19.75
CA GLY A 114 0.64 12.17 -18.87
C GLY A 114 0.91 12.54 -17.41
N CYS A 115 2.11 12.99 -17.05
CA CYS A 115 2.45 13.31 -15.66
C CYS A 115 1.59 14.44 -15.08
N LEU A 116 1.12 14.22 -13.85
CA LEU A 116 0.41 15.18 -13.02
C LEU A 116 1.14 15.34 -11.68
N THR A 117 1.03 16.53 -11.10
CA THR A 117 1.33 16.85 -9.71
C THR A 117 0.01 17.13 -8.99
N TYR A 118 -0.17 16.57 -7.80
CA TYR A 118 -1.34 16.82 -6.96
C TYR A 118 -0.99 17.75 -5.81
N VAL A 119 -1.65 18.89 -5.69
CA VAL A 119 -1.34 19.92 -4.68
C VAL A 119 -2.47 19.99 -3.67
N LEU A 120 -2.14 19.93 -2.37
CA LEU A 120 -3.13 20.08 -1.31
C LEU A 120 -3.71 21.50 -1.28
N ASP A 121 -4.97 21.61 -0.90
CA ASP A 121 -5.75 22.86 -0.90
C ASP A 121 -5.19 24.06 -0.15
N ASP A 122 -4.27 23.84 0.79
CA ASP A 122 -3.56 24.88 1.55
C ASP A 122 -2.11 25.09 1.05
N ASP A 123 -1.76 24.51 -0.09
CA ASP A 123 -0.43 24.50 -0.72
C ASP A 123 0.69 23.96 0.20
N SER A 124 0.36 23.29 1.30
CA SER A 124 1.36 22.80 2.25
C SER A 124 2.10 21.55 1.75
N LEU A 125 1.44 20.73 0.93
CA LEU A 125 1.98 19.50 0.36
C LEU A 125 1.72 19.44 -1.17
N ALA A 126 2.66 18.91 -1.92
CA ALA A 126 2.46 18.49 -3.30
C ALA A 126 3.08 17.11 -3.57
N PHE A 127 2.36 16.29 -4.34
CA PHE A 127 2.78 14.96 -4.76
C PHE A 127 3.25 15.05 -6.21
N THR A 128 4.56 14.97 -6.42
CA THR A 128 5.21 15.37 -7.68
C THR A 128 5.37 14.23 -8.68
N GLY A 129 4.98 13.02 -8.30
CA GLY A 129 5.26 11.80 -9.06
C GLY A 129 6.73 11.76 -9.43
N ASP A 130 7.00 11.42 -10.69
CA ASP A 130 8.36 11.39 -11.24
C ASP A 130 8.74 12.68 -11.99
N SER A 131 7.95 13.74 -11.87
CA SER A 131 8.30 15.04 -12.46
C SER A 131 9.47 15.67 -11.71
N LEU A 132 9.42 15.64 -10.39
CA LEU A 132 10.49 16.11 -9.50
C LEU A 132 10.74 15.07 -8.42
N LEU A 133 12.01 14.72 -8.23
CA LEU A 133 12.48 13.80 -7.20
C LEU A 133 13.39 14.56 -6.22
N ILE A 134 13.70 13.94 -5.09
CA ILE A 134 14.55 14.57 -4.08
C ILE A 134 15.98 14.73 -4.60
N ARG A 135 16.40 15.97 -4.87
CA ARG A 135 17.67 16.32 -5.52
C ARG A 135 17.84 15.67 -6.91
N GLY A 136 16.73 15.50 -7.62
CA GLY A 136 16.73 14.92 -8.96
C GLY A 136 15.42 15.12 -9.69
N CYS A 137 15.18 14.29 -10.69
CA CYS A 137 13.94 14.22 -11.45
C CYS A 137 13.83 12.85 -12.13
N GLY A 138 12.64 12.50 -12.61
CA GLY A 138 12.45 11.34 -13.45
C GLY A 138 13.20 11.45 -14.76
N ARG A 139 13.43 10.29 -15.39
CA ARG A 139 14.03 10.19 -16.73
C ARG A 139 13.08 10.72 -17.81
N THR A 140 13.58 11.05 -19.00
CA THR A 140 12.77 11.71 -20.06
C THR A 140 12.90 11.06 -21.43
N ASP A 141 13.42 9.84 -21.50
CA ASP A 141 13.81 9.12 -22.71
C ASP A 141 12.82 8.02 -23.13
N PHE A 142 11.75 7.81 -22.37
CA PHE A 142 10.66 6.87 -22.65
C PHE A 142 9.29 7.56 -22.51
N GLN A 143 8.20 6.86 -22.89
CA GLN A 143 6.81 7.28 -22.62
C GLN A 143 6.49 8.73 -23.02
N GLN A 144 6.98 9.14 -24.20
CA GLN A 144 6.81 10.49 -24.75
C GLN A 144 7.40 11.59 -23.84
N GLY A 145 8.40 11.24 -23.03
CA GLY A 145 9.15 12.15 -22.21
C GLY A 145 9.90 13.21 -23.01
N SER A 146 10.15 14.34 -22.38
CA SER A 146 10.87 15.48 -22.97
C SER A 146 11.55 16.29 -21.87
N PRO A 147 12.89 16.45 -21.91
CA PRO A 147 13.58 17.25 -20.91
C PRO A 147 13.19 18.73 -20.97
N GLN A 148 12.94 19.30 -22.16
CA GLN A 148 12.47 20.68 -22.28
C GLN A 148 11.12 20.88 -21.59
N ARG A 149 10.18 19.95 -21.80
CA ARG A 149 8.87 20.01 -21.14
C ARG A 149 8.99 19.77 -19.64
N LEU A 150 9.86 18.84 -19.21
CA LEU A 150 10.06 18.58 -17.79
C LEU A 150 10.61 19.80 -17.07
N PHE A 151 11.60 20.48 -17.67
CA PHE A 151 12.17 21.71 -17.12
C PHE A 151 11.10 22.78 -16.93
N ALA A 152 10.31 23.05 -17.97
CA ALA A 152 9.22 24.03 -17.91
C ALA A 152 8.17 23.64 -16.85
N SER A 153 7.70 22.38 -16.87
CA SER A 153 6.73 21.84 -15.91
C SER A 153 7.18 22.01 -14.47
N VAL A 154 8.42 21.64 -14.15
CA VAL A 154 8.95 21.76 -12.78
C VAL A 154 8.98 23.22 -12.35
N HIS A 155 9.52 24.13 -13.17
CA HIS A 155 9.64 25.54 -12.81
C HIS A 155 8.29 26.24 -12.68
N GLU A 156 7.39 26.03 -13.65
CA GLU A 156 6.11 26.73 -13.72
C GLU A 156 5.06 26.17 -12.76
N GLN A 157 5.11 24.87 -12.45
CA GLN A 157 4.03 24.19 -11.72
C GLN A 157 4.42 23.66 -10.35
N ILE A 158 5.70 23.37 -10.10
CA ILE A 158 6.15 22.81 -8.82
C ILE A 158 6.94 23.87 -8.05
N LEU A 159 7.98 24.46 -8.65
CA LEU A 159 8.80 25.48 -8.00
C LEU A 159 8.07 26.83 -7.90
N SER A 160 6.94 27.03 -8.57
CA SER A 160 6.08 28.18 -8.37
C SER A 160 5.24 28.13 -7.09
N LEU A 161 5.19 26.98 -6.40
CA LEU A 161 4.54 26.82 -5.10
C LEU A 161 5.28 27.60 -3.99
N PRO A 162 4.65 27.81 -2.82
CA PRO A 162 5.32 28.42 -1.67
C PRO A 162 6.58 27.65 -1.28
N ASP A 163 7.64 28.36 -0.87
CA ASP A 163 8.93 27.76 -0.52
C ASP A 163 8.82 26.68 0.57
N ALA A 164 7.88 26.84 1.51
CA ALA A 164 7.63 25.90 2.59
C ALA A 164 6.80 24.66 2.16
N CYS A 165 6.29 24.61 0.94
CA CYS A 165 5.54 23.47 0.43
C CYS A 165 6.43 22.22 0.42
N LEU A 166 5.96 21.15 1.06
CA LEU A 166 6.63 19.86 1.07
C LEU A 166 6.33 19.10 -0.22
N LEU A 167 7.36 18.50 -0.79
CA LEU A 167 7.31 17.80 -2.06
C LEU A 167 7.55 16.31 -1.83
N TYR A 168 6.55 15.52 -2.20
CA TYR A 168 6.49 14.07 -2.02
C TYR A 168 6.57 13.38 -3.39
N PRO A 169 7.71 12.76 -3.73
CA PRO A 169 7.93 12.17 -5.06
C PRO A 169 7.26 10.80 -5.23
N GLY A 170 7.19 10.31 -6.47
CA GLY A 170 6.77 8.92 -6.74
C GLY A 170 7.79 7.90 -6.25
N HIS A 171 9.09 8.25 -6.27
CA HIS A 171 10.17 7.33 -5.92
C HIS A 171 11.30 8.01 -5.13
N ASP A 172 12.01 7.22 -4.32
CA ASP A 172 13.35 7.53 -3.83
C ASP A 172 14.16 6.23 -3.66
N TYR A 173 15.45 6.30 -3.97
CA TYR A 173 16.35 5.14 -3.97
C TYR A 173 17.43 5.20 -2.87
N ARG A 174 17.29 6.13 -1.92
CA ARG A 174 18.27 6.44 -0.87
C ARG A 174 17.66 6.45 0.54
N GLY A 175 16.36 6.22 0.67
CA GLY A 175 15.63 6.26 1.93
C GLY A 175 15.26 7.68 2.38
N ILE A 176 15.27 8.65 1.48
CA ILE A 176 14.84 10.03 1.76
C ILE A 176 13.37 10.17 1.40
N THR A 177 12.57 10.69 2.32
CA THR A 177 11.10 10.59 2.25
C THR A 177 10.41 11.84 1.69
N VAL A 178 11.01 13.01 1.85
CA VAL A 178 10.41 14.31 1.51
C VAL A 178 11.49 15.36 1.25
N THR A 179 11.16 16.36 0.44
CA THR A 179 11.94 17.60 0.24
C THR A 179 11.01 18.81 0.28
N SER A 180 11.49 20.01 0.01
CA SER A 180 10.68 21.21 -0.08
C SER A 180 10.98 22.02 -1.33
N VAL A 181 10.06 22.91 -1.71
CA VAL A 181 10.26 23.83 -2.83
C VAL A 181 11.52 24.67 -2.63
N ALA A 182 11.74 25.23 -1.44
CA ALA A 182 12.94 26.04 -1.17
C ALA A 182 14.23 25.24 -1.36
N GLU A 183 14.23 23.98 -0.92
CA GLU A 183 15.38 23.10 -1.07
C GLU A 183 15.65 22.74 -2.52
N GLU A 184 14.64 22.36 -3.30
CA GLU A 184 14.83 21.98 -4.70
C GLU A 184 15.18 23.19 -5.57
N LYS A 185 14.59 24.37 -5.32
CA LYS A 185 14.99 25.64 -5.97
C LYS A 185 16.47 25.92 -5.80
N ARG A 186 17.04 25.65 -4.62
CA ARG A 186 18.41 26.05 -4.29
C ARG A 186 19.43 24.95 -4.57
N TYR A 187 19.05 23.69 -4.37
CA TYR A 187 19.98 22.58 -4.26
C TYR A 187 19.69 21.42 -5.20
N ASN A 188 18.62 21.46 -6.01
CA ASN A 188 18.46 20.43 -7.05
C ASN A 188 19.60 20.57 -8.06
N PRO A 189 20.47 19.57 -8.23
CA PRO A 189 21.65 19.67 -9.08
C PRO A 189 21.33 19.69 -10.58
N ARG A 190 20.06 19.47 -10.96
CA ARG A 190 19.59 19.45 -12.35
C ARG A 190 18.64 20.58 -12.68
N LEU A 191 17.90 21.09 -11.69
CA LEU A 191 16.75 21.97 -11.91
C LEU A 191 16.77 23.22 -11.03
N GLY A 192 17.69 23.31 -10.06
CA GLY A 192 17.78 24.43 -9.13
C GLY A 192 18.96 25.33 -9.41
N GLY A 193 19.08 26.42 -8.64
CA GLY A 193 20.12 27.42 -8.79
C GLY A 193 19.97 28.21 -10.09
N ASP A 194 21.09 28.46 -10.75
CA ASP A 194 21.15 29.22 -12.01
C ASP A 194 21.11 28.31 -13.26
N VAL A 195 20.71 27.04 -13.10
CA VAL A 195 20.65 26.07 -14.20
C VAL A 195 19.59 26.49 -15.22
N ASP A 196 19.98 26.53 -16.50
CA ASP A 196 19.06 26.81 -17.59
C ASP A 196 18.56 25.53 -18.30
N VAL A 197 17.64 25.69 -19.26
CA VAL A 197 17.08 24.57 -20.03
C VAL A 197 18.14 23.86 -20.88
N GLY A 198 19.17 24.56 -21.34
CA GLY A 198 20.28 24.00 -22.11
C GLY A 198 21.12 23.05 -21.26
N ASP A 199 21.52 23.51 -20.08
CA ASP A 199 22.24 22.72 -19.08
C ASP A 199 21.46 21.46 -18.69
N PHE A 200 20.17 21.62 -18.36
CA PHE A 200 19.30 20.51 -17.98
C PHE A 200 19.14 19.49 -19.12
N THR A 201 18.80 19.95 -20.32
CA THR A 201 18.58 19.05 -21.46
C THR A 201 19.86 18.32 -21.86
N GLY A 202 21.00 19.01 -21.83
CA GLY A 202 22.32 18.43 -21.99
C GLY A 202 22.60 17.32 -20.97
N HIS A 203 22.31 17.57 -19.68
CA HIS A 203 22.45 16.56 -18.63
C HIS A 203 21.56 15.35 -18.87
N MET A 204 20.26 15.56 -19.10
CA MET A 204 19.28 14.47 -19.25
C MET A 204 19.56 13.58 -20.46
N ASN A 205 19.99 14.16 -21.58
CA ASN A 205 20.36 13.43 -22.78
C ASN A 205 21.63 12.56 -22.61
N ASN A 206 22.42 12.80 -21.55
CA ASN A 206 23.67 12.09 -21.30
C ASN A 206 23.63 11.19 -20.05
N LEU A 207 22.44 10.93 -19.47
CA LEU A 207 22.32 10.06 -18.30
C LEU A 207 22.65 8.58 -18.58
N HIS A 208 22.44 8.10 -19.81
CA HIS A 208 22.72 6.72 -20.26
C HIS A 208 22.21 5.64 -19.28
N LEU A 209 21.01 5.82 -18.72
CA LEU A 209 20.46 4.89 -17.75
C LEU A 209 20.09 3.55 -18.40
N PRO A 210 20.21 2.43 -17.67
CA PRO A 210 19.70 1.14 -18.11
C PRO A 210 18.22 1.22 -18.52
N HIS A 211 17.82 0.34 -19.44
CA HIS A 211 16.42 0.15 -19.79
C HIS A 211 15.61 -0.23 -18.54
N PRO A 212 14.42 0.37 -18.29
CA PRO A 212 13.64 0.03 -17.11
C PRO A 212 13.21 -1.45 -17.12
N LYS A 213 13.36 -2.12 -15.98
CA LYS A 213 13.26 -3.60 -15.88
C LYS A 213 11.87 -4.13 -16.17
N LEU A 214 10.82 -3.43 -15.73
CA LEU A 214 9.43 -3.89 -15.80
C LEU A 214 8.59 -3.19 -16.86
N MET A 215 9.16 -2.28 -17.65
CA MET A 215 8.39 -1.42 -18.56
C MET A 215 7.53 -2.21 -19.56
N ALA A 216 8.04 -3.33 -20.08
CA ALA A 216 7.32 -4.18 -21.04
C ALA A 216 6.10 -4.89 -20.41
N ILE A 217 6.01 -4.93 -19.08
CA ILE A 217 4.90 -5.52 -18.32
C ILE A 217 4.02 -4.41 -17.72
N ALA A 218 4.65 -3.47 -17.02
CA ALA A 218 3.99 -2.40 -16.28
C ALA A 218 3.23 -1.44 -17.20
N VAL A 219 3.86 -0.94 -18.27
CA VAL A 219 3.21 0.07 -19.13
C VAL A 219 1.94 -0.48 -19.80
N PRO A 220 1.93 -1.67 -20.45
CA PRO A 220 0.70 -2.23 -20.99
C PRO A 220 -0.39 -2.50 -19.94
N ALA A 221 -0.01 -2.95 -18.74
CA ALA A 221 -0.96 -3.16 -17.65
C ALA A 221 -1.57 -1.83 -17.15
N ASN A 222 -0.73 -0.80 -16.99
CA ASN A 222 -1.10 0.51 -16.46
C ASN A 222 -1.89 1.35 -17.46
N LEU A 223 -1.73 1.13 -18.77
CA LEU A 223 -2.64 1.65 -19.79
C LEU A 223 -4.07 1.08 -19.69
N ARG A 224 -4.29 0.09 -18.83
CA ARG A 224 -5.62 -0.43 -18.46
C ARG A 224 -5.85 -0.32 -16.95
N CYS A 225 -5.19 0.65 -16.31
CA CYS A 225 -5.28 0.92 -14.88
C CYS A 225 -4.96 -0.29 -13.98
N GLY A 226 -4.09 -1.20 -14.43
CA GLY A 226 -3.72 -2.41 -13.68
C GLY A 226 -4.70 -3.57 -13.84
N LYS A 227 -5.65 -3.50 -14.79
CA LYS A 227 -6.53 -4.62 -15.12
C LYS A 227 -5.71 -5.78 -15.72
N PRO A 228 -5.77 -6.99 -15.15
CA PRO A 228 -5.08 -8.16 -15.69
C PRO A 228 -5.72 -8.63 -17.01
N ASP A 229 -4.94 -9.32 -17.85
CA ASP A 229 -5.42 -9.92 -19.11
C ASP A 229 -6.39 -11.08 -18.91
N GLY A 230 -6.33 -11.75 -17.75
CA GLY A 230 -7.13 -12.92 -17.41
C GLY A 230 -7.89 -12.76 -16.09
N GLU A 231 -8.10 -13.88 -15.40
CA GLU A 231 -8.70 -13.86 -14.07
C GLU A 231 -7.87 -13.02 -13.09
N ALA A 232 -8.56 -12.28 -12.24
CA ALA A 232 -7.90 -11.51 -11.20
C ALA A 232 -7.25 -12.46 -10.18
N PRO A 233 -5.99 -12.22 -9.78
CA PRO A 233 -5.36 -12.92 -8.67
C PRO A 233 -6.22 -12.83 -7.41
N THR A 234 -6.45 -13.98 -6.77
CA THR A 234 -7.11 -14.08 -5.48
C THR A 234 -6.06 -14.02 -4.38
N ASP A 235 -5.85 -12.83 -3.83
CA ASP A 235 -4.93 -12.65 -2.68
C ASP A 235 -5.58 -13.01 -1.34
N LEU A 236 -6.87 -13.33 -1.35
CA LEU A 236 -7.57 -13.79 -0.16
C LEU A 236 -7.37 -15.29 -0.01
N PRO A 237 -6.91 -15.76 1.16
CA PRO A 237 -6.85 -17.18 1.45
C PRO A 237 -8.23 -17.82 1.27
N THR A 238 -8.28 -18.92 0.53
CA THR A 238 -9.54 -19.59 0.16
C THR A 238 -10.02 -20.58 1.22
N TRP A 239 -9.19 -20.88 2.22
CA TRP A 239 -9.47 -21.91 3.22
C TRP A 239 -10.34 -21.41 4.38
N ALA A 240 -10.48 -20.09 4.57
CA ALA A 240 -11.35 -19.48 5.57
C ALA A 240 -11.61 -18.00 5.21
N PRO A 241 -12.69 -17.38 5.73
CA PRO A 241 -12.90 -15.95 5.60
C PRO A 241 -11.93 -15.20 6.53
N LEU A 242 -10.80 -14.77 5.98
CA LEU A 242 -9.72 -14.10 6.73
C LEU A 242 -9.62 -12.61 6.39
N THR A 243 -9.19 -11.83 7.38
CA THR A 243 -8.85 -10.42 7.23
C THR A 243 -7.36 -10.22 7.47
N LEU A 244 -6.66 -9.57 6.55
CA LEU A 244 -5.26 -9.18 6.76
C LEU A 244 -5.21 -7.91 7.61
N ARG A 245 -4.41 -7.93 8.68
CA ARG A 245 -4.09 -6.74 9.47
C ARG A 245 -2.92 -5.99 8.87
N PHE A 246 -2.81 -4.69 9.14
CA PHE A 246 -1.71 -3.89 8.60
C PHE A 246 -0.34 -4.38 9.11
N SER A 247 -0.31 -5.07 10.25
CA SER A 247 0.87 -5.77 10.78
C SER A 247 1.31 -7.00 9.96
N GLY A 248 0.59 -7.38 8.91
CA GLY A 248 0.88 -8.54 8.07
C GLY A 248 0.38 -9.87 8.62
N VAL A 249 -0.48 -9.85 9.65
CA VAL A 249 -1.05 -11.06 10.26
C VAL A 249 -2.46 -11.29 9.72
N TRP A 250 -2.73 -12.51 9.24
CA TRP A 250 -4.08 -12.94 8.89
C TRP A 250 -4.87 -13.25 10.16
N GLU A 251 -6.07 -12.69 10.26
CA GLU A 251 -7.00 -12.93 11.36
C GLU A 251 -8.25 -13.67 10.88
N ILE A 252 -8.71 -14.61 11.71
CA ILE A 252 -10.02 -15.24 11.60
C ILE A 252 -10.93 -14.71 12.70
N GLU A 253 -12.16 -14.37 12.34
CA GLU A 253 -13.19 -13.94 13.31
C GLU A 253 -13.70 -15.14 14.12
N PRO A 254 -14.11 -14.96 15.40
CA PRO A 254 -14.51 -16.07 16.26
C PRO A 254 -15.62 -16.96 15.67
N MET A 255 -16.69 -16.35 15.13
CA MET A 255 -17.77 -17.11 14.50
C MET A 255 -17.29 -17.91 13.27
N ALA A 256 -16.43 -17.31 12.45
CA ALA A 256 -15.87 -17.99 11.29
C ALA A 256 -14.99 -19.19 11.69
N LEU A 257 -14.22 -19.05 12.77
CA LEU A 257 -13.43 -20.18 13.30
C LEU A 257 -14.34 -21.30 13.81
N LEU A 258 -15.44 -20.98 14.49
CA LEU A 258 -16.41 -21.98 14.96
C LEU A 258 -16.96 -22.82 13.79
N GLU A 259 -17.33 -22.18 12.69
CA GLU A 259 -17.84 -22.87 11.48
C GLU A 259 -16.77 -23.73 10.79
N GLN A 260 -15.50 -23.33 10.86
CA GLN A 260 -14.37 -24.00 10.20
C GLN A 260 -13.57 -24.93 11.14
N GLN A 261 -13.98 -25.09 12.40
CA GLN A 261 -13.18 -25.72 13.46
C GLN A 261 -12.72 -27.14 13.11
N ALA A 262 -13.56 -27.93 12.43
CA ALA A 262 -13.23 -29.28 12.00
C ALA A 262 -12.18 -29.35 10.87
N GLN A 263 -11.94 -28.24 10.15
CA GLN A 263 -11.05 -28.18 8.98
C GLN A 263 -9.67 -27.60 9.32
N VAL A 264 -9.50 -27.04 10.51
CA VAL A 264 -8.27 -26.39 10.98
C VAL A 264 -7.61 -27.20 12.09
N GLN A 265 -6.32 -26.94 12.31
CA GLN A 265 -5.60 -27.31 13.52
C GLN A 265 -5.61 -26.10 14.45
N ILE A 266 -5.93 -26.28 15.73
CA ILE A 266 -5.90 -25.19 16.70
C ILE A 266 -4.70 -25.37 17.61
N VAL A 267 -3.83 -24.36 17.65
CA VAL A 267 -2.70 -24.30 18.59
C VAL A 267 -2.97 -23.21 19.62
N ASP A 268 -3.11 -23.61 20.87
CA ASP A 268 -3.25 -22.68 21.98
C ASP A 268 -1.87 -22.39 22.55
N VAL A 269 -1.43 -21.14 22.45
CA VAL A 269 -0.10 -20.69 22.86
C VAL A 269 -0.08 -19.99 24.22
N ARG A 270 -1.15 -20.16 25.02
CA ARG A 270 -1.17 -19.75 26.43
C ARG A 270 -0.32 -20.67 27.29
N GLU A 271 -0.14 -20.28 28.55
CA GLU A 271 0.45 -21.14 29.56
C GLU A 271 -0.56 -22.19 30.04
N ALA A 272 -0.08 -23.34 30.53
CA ALA A 272 -0.95 -24.42 30.99
C ALA A 272 -2.03 -24.01 32.03
N PRO A 273 -1.75 -23.14 33.02
CA PRO A 273 -2.78 -22.67 33.94
C PRO A 273 -3.90 -21.87 33.27
N GLU A 274 -3.61 -21.15 32.18
CA GLU A 274 -4.61 -20.38 31.43
C GLU A 274 -5.47 -21.29 30.54
N PHE A 275 -4.99 -22.48 30.16
CA PHE A 275 -5.72 -23.41 29.29
C PHE A 275 -6.91 -24.09 29.98
N ILE A 276 -6.79 -24.27 31.30
CA ILE A 276 -7.80 -24.88 32.18
C ILE A 276 -8.51 -23.85 33.09
N ASP A 277 -8.30 -22.55 32.84
CA ASP A 277 -8.94 -21.50 33.63
C ASP A 277 -10.42 -21.30 33.26
N GLN A 278 -11.05 -20.25 33.81
CA GLN A 278 -12.46 -19.94 33.56
C GLN A 278 -12.77 -19.55 32.10
N LEU A 279 -11.77 -19.24 31.27
CA LEU A 279 -11.96 -19.02 29.84
C LEU A 279 -12.11 -20.35 29.09
N GLY A 280 -11.65 -21.46 29.67
CA GLY A 280 -11.57 -22.76 28.99
C GLY A 280 -10.64 -22.71 27.78
N HIS A 281 -10.84 -23.62 26.85
CA HIS A 281 -10.12 -23.69 25.57
C HIS A 281 -11.05 -24.12 24.43
N LEU A 282 -10.60 -23.95 23.18
CA LEU A 282 -11.39 -24.38 22.03
C LEU A 282 -11.36 -25.89 21.87
N HIS A 283 -12.48 -26.48 21.45
CA HIS A 283 -12.55 -27.91 21.15
C HIS A 283 -11.45 -28.36 20.19
N GLY A 284 -10.71 -29.41 20.58
CA GLY A 284 -9.60 -29.95 19.78
C GLY A 284 -8.34 -29.08 19.74
N ALA A 285 -8.23 -28.06 20.60
CA ALA A 285 -7.01 -27.26 20.73
C ALA A 285 -5.85 -28.06 21.31
N THR A 286 -4.68 -27.93 20.69
CA THR A 286 -3.43 -28.47 21.22
C THR A 286 -2.69 -27.38 21.97
N LEU A 287 -2.48 -27.55 23.28
CA LEU A 287 -1.70 -26.65 24.10
C LEU A 287 -0.20 -26.76 23.78
N VAL A 288 0.38 -25.66 23.29
CA VAL A 288 1.82 -25.50 23.06
C VAL A 288 2.20 -24.06 23.44
N PRO A 289 2.67 -23.80 24.68
CA PRO A 289 3.05 -22.46 25.11
C PRO A 289 3.98 -21.78 24.10
N LEU A 290 3.84 -20.46 23.93
CA LEU A 290 4.59 -19.72 22.91
C LEU A 290 6.10 -19.94 22.98
N SER A 291 6.66 -20.07 24.20
CA SER A 291 8.08 -20.33 24.42
C SER A 291 8.56 -21.70 23.92
N GLU A 292 7.66 -22.67 23.81
CA GLU A 292 7.95 -24.03 23.35
C GLU A 292 7.63 -24.24 21.87
N LEU A 293 6.85 -23.34 21.26
CA LEU A 293 6.28 -23.51 19.94
C LEU A 293 7.33 -23.91 18.89
N THR A 294 8.44 -23.18 18.81
CA THR A 294 9.51 -23.45 17.83
C THR A 294 10.09 -24.86 17.92
N GLY A 295 10.12 -25.47 19.12
CA GLY A 295 10.61 -26.84 19.32
C GLY A 295 9.55 -27.92 19.10
N ARG A 296 8.28 -27.55 18.89
CA ARG A 296 7.14 -28.49 18.85
C ARG A 296 6.29 -28.36 17.58
N MET A 297 6.76 -27.64 16.56
CA MET A 297 6.04 -27.45 15.30
C MET A 297 5.82 -28.74 14.51
N ASP A 298 6.68 -29.75 14.70
CA ASP A 298 6.56 -31.05 14.02
C ASP A 298 5.32 -31.85 14.44
N ALA A 299 4.63 -31.42 15.52
CA ALA A 299 3.35 -31.98 15.92
C ALA A 299 2.19 -31.57 14.99
N PHE A 300 2.38 -30.57 14.13
CA PHE A 300 1.36 -30.03 13.24
C PHE A 300 1.65 -30.35 11.78
N ASP A 301 0.58 -30.65 11.04
CA ASP A 301 0.65 -30.85 9.59
C ASP A 301 0.77 -29.48 8.89
N LYS A 302 1.80 -29.29 8.06
CA LYS A 302 2.05 -28.04 7.34
C LYS A 302 1.06 -27.77 6.20
N GLU A 303 0.40 -28.81 5.69
CA GLU A 303 -0.56 -28.71 4.57
C GLU A 303 -1.97 -28.33 5.04
N ARG A 304 -2.28 -28.64 6.30
CA ARG A 304 -3.55 -28.30 6.96
C ARG A 304 -3.51 -26.89 7.55
N PRO A 305 -4.58 -26.09 7.39
CA PRO A 305 -4.66 -24.78 8.04
C PRO A 305 -4.44 -24.86 9.54
N ILE A 306 -3.78 -23.85 10.10
CA ILE A 306 -3.53 -23.74 11.54
C ILE A 306 -3.97 -22.36 12.06
N VAL A 307 -4.68 -22.36 13.17
CA VAL A 307 -5.15 -21.17 13.86
C VAL A 307 -4.50 -21.09 15.22
N ALA A 308 -3.72 -20.02 15.43
CA ALA A 308 -3.10 -19.73 16.72
C ALA A 308 -4.09 -18.99 17.62
N VAL A 309 -4.17 -19.43 18.87
CA VAL A 309 -5.07 -18.89 19.89
C VAL A 309 -4.27 -18.52 21.12
N CYS A 310 -4.59 -17.36 21.70
CA CYS A 310 -4.14 -17.03 23.04
C CYS A 310 -5.23 -16.29 23.81
N ARG A 311 -4.91 -15.73 24.98
CA ARG A 311 -5.86 -14.97 25.80
C ARG A 311 -6.52 -13.80 25.05
N SER A 312 -5.75 -12.99 24.34
CA SER A 312 -6.22 -11.70 23.78
C SER A 312 -5.82 -11.44 22.32
N GLY A 313 -5.24 -12.41 21.62
CA GLY A 313 -4.75 -12.27 20.25
C GLY A 313 -3.27 -11.86 20.09
N VAL A 314 -2.60 -11.37 21.15
CA VAL A 314 -1.23 -10.82 21.05
C VAL A 314 -0.17 -11.91 20.87
N ARG A 315 -0.12 -12.91 21.77
CA ARG A 315 0.84 -14.02 21.70
C ARG A 315 0.60 -14.90 20.47
N SER A 316 -0.67 -15.09 20.11
CA SER A 316 -1.06 -15.86 18.93
C SER A 316 -0.70 -15.16 17.63
N ALA A 317 -0.72 -13.82 17.54
CA ALA A 317 -0.18 -13.11 16.38
C ALA A 317 1.33 -13.37 16.21
N GLN A 318 2.11 -13.38 17.30
CA GLN A 318 3.53 -13.76 17.26
C GLN A 318 3.70 -15.23 16.84
N ALA A 319 2.87 -16.13 17.37
CA ALA A 319 2.86 -17.53 16.96
C ALA A 319 2.59 -17.68 15.46
N SER A 320 1.64 -16.92 14.90
CA SER A 320 1.35 -16.93 13.46
C SER A 320 2.58 -16.55 12.63
N VAL A 321 3.34 -15.54 13.04
CA VAL A 321 4.60 -15.15 12.38
C VAL A 321 5.65 -16.27 12.46
N LEU A 322 5.79 -16.92 13.62
CA LEU A 322 6.72 -18.03 13.80
C LEU A 322 6.36 -19.24 12.92
N LEU A 323 5.07 -19.59 12.87
CA LEU A 323 4.55 -20.67 12.02
C LEU A 323 4.77 -20.35 10.54
N SER A 324 4.45 -19.15 10.08
CA SER A 324 4.70 -18.76 8.68
C SER A 324 6.19 -18.84 8.31
N LYS A 325 7.09 -18.39 9.19
CA LYS A 325 8.55 -18.53 8.98
C LYS A 325 9.03 -19.98 8.92
N ALA A 326 8.33 -20.90 9.59
CA ALA A 326 8.63 -22.33 9.58
C ALA A 326 8.02 -23.10 8.38
N GLY A 327 7.38 -22.38 7.45
CA GLY A 327 6.84 -22.93 6.21
C GLY A 327 5.36 -23.31 6.26
N PHE A 328 4.62 -22.94 7.31
CA PHE A 328 3.17 -23.08 7.31
C PHE A 328 2.56 -21.99 6.43
N SER A 329 1.94 -22.38 5.31
CA SER A 329 1.40 -21.45 4.31
C SER A 329 -0.03 -20.98 4.63
N LYS A 330 -0.76 -21.72 5.47
CA LYS A 330 -2.16 -21.45 5.85
C LYS A 330 -2.27 -21.21 7.35
N VAL A 331 -1.91 -19.99 7.78
CA VAL A 331 -1.85 -19.61 9.20
C VAL A 331 -2.78 -18.43 9.46
N ALA A 332 -3.56 -18.48 10.52
CA ALA A 332 -4.31 -17.34 11.03
C ALA A 332 -4.18 -17.18 12.54
N ASN A 333 -4.44 -15.96 13.02
CA ASN A 333 -4.60 -15.59 14.42
C ASN A 333 -6.09 -15.50 14.74
N LEU A 334 -6.53 -16.01 15.89
CA LEU A 334 -7.89 -15.75 16.36
C LEU A 334 -8.02 -14.29 16.83
N ALA A 335 -8.85 -13.51 16.13
CA ALA A 335 -9.10 -12.12 16.47
C ALA A 335 -9.62 -11.98 17.91
N GLY A 336 -8.93 -11.19 18.74
CA GLY A 336 -9.30 -10.94 20.14
C GLY A 336 -9.11 -12.13 21.11
N GLY A 337 -8.66 -13.30 20.64
CA GLY A 337 -8.39 -14.48 21.45
C GLY A 337 -9.58 -15.01 22.25
N MET A 338 -9.28 -15.79 23.29
CA MET A 338 -10.29 -16.41 24.16
C MET A 338 -11.17 -15.39 24.91
N LEU A 339 -10.67 -14.18 25.18
CA LEU A 339 -11.49 -13.11 25.77
C LEU A 339 -12.66 -12.75 24.86
N ARG A 340 -12.40 -12.54 23.56
CA ARG A 340 -13.45 -12.21 22.60
C ARG A 340 -14.36 -13.40 22.32
N TRP A 341 -13.79 -14.60 22.21
CA TRP A 341 -14.56 -15.84 22.06
C TRP A 341 -15.61 -15.99 23.18
N LYS A 342 -15.20 -15.79 24.44
CA LYS A 342 -16.09 -15.84 25.60
C LYS A 342 -17.10 -14.69 25.63
N LEU A 343 -16.68 -13.48 25.26
CA LEU A 343 -17.56 -12.32 25.18
C LEU A 343 -18.71 -12.54 24.18
N GLU A 344 -18.43 -13.21 23.07
CA GLU A 344 -19.41 -13.57 22.04
C GLU A 344 -20.26 -14.81 22.41
N GLY A 345 -20.02 -15.41 23.58
CA GLY A 345 -20.81 -16.55 24.08
C GLY A 345 -20.60 -17.86 23.31
N LEU A 346 -19.45 -18.01 22.65
CA LEU A 346 -19.13 -19.18 21.83
C LEU A 346 -18.69 -20.37 22.70
N PRO A 347 -18.94 -21.62 22.25
CA PRO A 347 -18.67 -22.81 23.06
C PRO A 347 -17.17 -22.99 23.32
N ALA A 348 -16.82 -23.32 24.56
CA ALA A 348 -15.47 -23.65 24.99
C ALA A 348 -15.50 -24.90 25.87
N GLU A 349 -14.44 -25.70 25.80
CA GLU A 349 -14.24 -26.83 26.68
C GLU A 349 -13.63 -26.36 28.00
N SER A 350 -14.10 -26.96 29.09
CA SER A 350 -13.50 -26.82 30.41
C SER A 350 -13.09 -28.20 30.86
N ASP A 351 -11.79 -28.45 30.97
CA ASP A 351 -11.33 -29.58 31.74
C ASP A 351 -11.69 -29.29 33.19
N SER A 352 -12.54 -30.13 33.78
CA SER A 352 -12.81 -30.05 35.21
C SER A 352 -11.48 -30.22 35.96
N VAL A 353 -11.10 -29.17 36.68
CA VAL A 353 -9.88 -29.09 37.53
C VAL A 353 -9.79 -30.27 38.49
#